data_AF-A0A1G1EEX6-F1
#
_entry.id   AF-A0A1G1EEX6-F1
#
_cell.length_a   1.000
_cell.length_b   1.000
_cell.length_c   1.000
_cell.angle_alpha   90.00
_cell.angle_beta   90.00
_cell.angle_gamma   90.00
#
_symmetry.space_group_name_H-M   'P 1'
#
loop_
_entity.id
_entity.type
_entity.pdbx_description
1 polymer ?
#
loop_
_entity_poly.entity_id
_entity_poly.type
_entity_poly.pdbx_seq_one_letter_code
_entity_poly.pdbx_strand_id
1 'polypeptide(L)'
;MHHLMQMEEEAMQGMPDYLFLCSLAAIGLLSGIILIIFIKGRTTTENYPKYDLLNITLIKSLANKRPFQTMIQLPGVFLFLLIIYAGLYGTSYPARNIAPILTWTIWWTGIIIAIVFMGKLWCLMCPWDAIASWLQRLGLWKVKKDIFSLNLPWPKRLRNIYLAIGLFILLTWLELGYGVTFSPKATAYLGIVMLSITILPAIIFERKSFCRYACLVGRISGLYAMFASSELRARDKNICAACKTKDCLKGNDSGYGCPTFEYLGNMVTNTYCILCTECIKTCPRDNVSFNLRPFATDLVKAVQPKTDEAILSLVMLSLTLFHGLTMTPYWRTISTKLGSQLNLGYLPSFTLAMAAIIIIPGLIYFLFSWIIKGSLRQEDIPLKKVFINFTYPILPLALFYHLAHNSQHLLQEGQKLIPLISDPFGWQWDLLGTAAWSPKPLISLSVIWYIQSLLLVIGYGYAAYIAGIMSQQSFADQRRAFRSHILLLIFLFLCAFVSLWLMRQPMEMRTAM
;
A
#
# COMPACT_ATOMS: atom_id res chain seq x y z
N MET A 1 6.91 -36.96 20.01
CA MET A 1 7.35 -37.41 18.67
C MET A 1 6.17 -37.56 17.71
N HIS A 2 5.05 -38.18 18.11
CA HIS A 2 3.84 -38.27 17.27
C HIS A 2 3.21 -36.92 16.90
N HIS A 3 3.26 -35.94 17.81
CA HIS A 3 2.74 -34.58 17.57
C HIS A 3 3.57 -33.74 16.60
N LEU A 4 4.86 -34.07 16.39
CA LEU A 4 5.73 -33.37 15.43
C LEU A 4 5.51 -33.87 14.00
N MET A 5 5.15 -35.15 13.83
CA MET A 5 4.83 -35.73 12.52
C MET A 5 3.46 -35.28 11.99
N GLN A 6 2.45 -35.11 12.85
CA GLN A 6 1.15 -34.56 12.43
C GLN A 6 1.23 -33.08 12.01
N MET A 7 2.27 -32.35 12.43
CA MET A 7 2.42 -30.92 12.11
C MET A 7 3.13 -30.66 10.77
N GLU A 8 3.88 -31.63 10.24
CA GLU A 8 4.39 -31.56 8.86
C GLU A 8 3.27 -31.68 7.81
N GLU A 9 2.09 -32.20 8.18
CA GLU A 9 0.92 -32.29 7.30
C GLU A 9 0.13 -30.97 7.17
N GLU A 10 0.27 -30.01 8.10
CA GLU A 10 -0.51 -28.75 8.09
C GLU A 10 0.22 -27.53 7.49
N ALA A 11 1.55 -27.59 7.36
CA ALA A 11 2.35 -26.51 6.80
C ALA A 11 2.55 -26.71 5.28
N MET A 12 2.15 -25.73 4.48
CA MET A 12 2.44 -25.78 3.05
C MET A 12 3.94 -25.56 2.81
N GLN A 13 4.49 -26.37 1.91
CA GLN A 13 5.88 -26.25 1.49
C GLN A 13 6.17 -24.86 0.93
N GLY A 14 7.32 -24.29 1.29
CA GLY A 14 7.82 -23.06 0.72
C GLY A 14 8.44 -23.26 -0.66
N MET A 15 8.93 -22.16 -1.24
CA MET A 15 9.61 -22.18 -2.54
C MET A 15 10.79 -23.17 -2.57
N PRO A 16 10.92 -24.01 -3.61
CA PRO A 16 12.04 -24.94 -3.76
C PRO A 16 13.41 -24.26 -3.86
N ASP A 17 14.44 -24.98 -3.40
CA ASP A 17 15.83 -24.49 -3.34
C ASP A 17 16.38 -24.04 -4.69
N TYR A 18 16.09 -24.78 -5.77
CA TYR A 18 16.56 -24.42 -7.11
C TYR A 18 15.98 -23.06 -7.54
N LEU A 19 14.70 -22.81 -7.25
CA LEU A 19 14.04 -21.58 -7.65
C LEU A 19 14.54 -20.40 -6.80
N PHE A 20 14.79 -20.63 -5.51
CA PHE A 20 15.45 -19.66 -4.64
C PHE A 20 16.83 -19.25 -5.18
N LEU A 21 17.68 -20.23 -5.52
CA LEU A 21 19.02 -20.00 -6.07
C LEU A 21 18.97 -19.30 -7.44
N CYS A 22 18.08 -19.73 -8.34
CA CYS A 22 17.87 -19.08 -9.63
C CYS A 22 17.43 -17.62 -9.47
N SER A 23 16.52 -17.34 -8.54
CA SER A 23 16.06 -15.97 -8.25
C SER A 23 17.20 -15.09 -7.72
N LEU A 24 18.02 -15.63 -6.83
CA LEU A 24 19.16 -14.92 -6.27
C LEU A 24 20.23 -14.64 -7.32
N ALA A 25 20.52 -15.61 -8.19
CA ALA A 25 21.41 -15.44 -9.34
C ALA A 25 20.87 -14.38 -10.31
N ALA A 26 19.56 -14.41 -10.61
CA ALA A 26 18.92 -13.41 -11.47
C ALA A 26 19.04 -11.99 -10.87
N ILE A 27 18.82 -11.83 -9.57
CA ILE A 27 19.01 -10.56 -8.85
C ILE A 27 20.46 -10.09 -8.97
N GLY A 28 21.44 -10.96 -8.73
CA GLY A 28 22.86 -10.60 -8.83
C GLY A 28 23.28 -10.19 -10.26
N LEU A 29 22.80 -10.90 -11.28
CA LEU A 29 22.99 -10.53 -12.68
C LEU A 29 22.35 -9.17 -12.99
N LEU A 30 21.13 -8.93 -12.49
CA LEU A 30 20.44 -7.65 -12.64
C LEU A 30 21.21 -6.50 -11.98
N SER A 31 21.80 -6.72 -10.80
CA SER A 31 22.66 -5.72 -10.14
C SER A 31 23.82 -5.30 -11.05
N GLY A 32 24.49 -6.27 -11.68
CA GLY A 32 25.59 -6.03 -12.62
C GLY A 32 25.14 -5.27 -13.87
N ILE A 33 24.02 -5.66 -14.47
CA ILE A 33 23.44 -4.99 -15.65
C ILE A 33 23.09 -3.53 -15.31
N ILE A 34 22.42 -3.29 -14.19
CA ILE A 34 22.03 -1.94 -13.75
C ILE A 34 23.26 -1.09 -13.47
N LEU A 35 24.30 -1.66 -12.87
CA LEU A 35 25.56 -0.96 -12.63
C LEU A 35 26.23 -0.55 -13.95
N ILE A 36 26.20 -1.41 -14.98
CA ILE A 36 26.72 -1.08 -16.32
C ILE A 36 25.90 0.04 -16.97
N ILE A 37 24.56 -0.01 -16.88
CA ILE A 37 23.67 1.04 -17.40
C ILE A 37 23.95 2.37 -16.70
N PHE A 38 24.13 2.33 -15.37
CA PHE A 38 24.47 3.49 -14.55
C PHE A 38 25.79 4.14 -14.99
N ILE A 39 26.85 3.33 -15.20
CA ILE A 39 28.16 3.82 -15.66
C ILE A 39 28.07 4.48 -17.04
N LYS A 40 27.24 3.93 -17.94
CA LYS A 40 27.06 4.46 -19.30
C LYS A 40 26.28 5.79 -19.37
N GLY A 41 25.83 6.35 -18.25
CA GLY A 41 25.32 7.72 -18.16
C GLY A 41 23.97 7.98 -18.83
N ARG A 42 23.19 6.95 -19.18
CA ARG A 42 21.87 7.11 -19.81
C ARG A 42 20.74 7.11 -18.77
N THR A 43 20.44 8.27 -18.21
CA THR A 43 19.27 8.46 -17.34
C THR A 43 18.59 9.81 -17.56
N THR A 44 18.46 10.25 -18.82
CA THR A 44 17.62 11.40 -19.17
C THR A 44 16.19 10.95 -19.48
N THR A 45 15.37 10.77 -18.44
CA THR A 45 13.92 10.63 -18.64
C THR A 45 13.28 12.01 -18.51
N GLU A 46 13.39 12.90 -19.49
CA GLU A 46 12.59 14.14 -19.50
C GLU A 46 11.21 13.92 -20.13
N ASN A 47 11.13 13.07 -21.17
CA ASN A 47 9.89 12.74 -21.85
C ASN A 47 9.65 11.22 -21.84
N TYR A 48 8.44 10.82 -21.45
CA TYR A 48 7.97 9.43 -21.50
C TYR A 48 6.61 9.41 -22.21
N PRO A 49 6.27 8.31 -22.91
CA PRO A 49 4.98 8.20 -23.56
C PRO A 49 3.86 8.29 -22.52
N LYS A 50 2.86 9.12 -22.80
CA LYS A 50 1.64 9.23 -22.00
C LYS A 50 0.44 9.05 -22.90
N TYR A 51 -0.58 8.38 -22.38
CA TYR A 51 -1.88 8.30 -23.04
C TYR A 51 -2.97 8.85 -22.12
N ASP A 52 -3.58 9.98 -22.50
CA ASP A 52 -4.65 10.60 -21.71
C ASP A 52 -5.98 9.87 -21.93
N LEU A 53 -6.44 9.15 -20.91
CA LEU A 53 -7.72 8.44 -20.91
C LEU A 53 -8.92 9.37 -21.03
N LEU A 54 -8.77 10.66 -20.71
CA LEU A 54 -9.83 11.65 -20.90
C LEU A 54 -10.00 12.08 -22.36
N ASN A 55 -9.15 11.61 -23.29
CA ASN A 55 -9.41 11.75 -24.72
C ASN A 55 -10.52 10.80 -25.20
N ILE A 56 -10.81 9.73 -24.45
CA ILE A 56 -11.93 8.83 -24.73
C ILE A 56 -13.22 9.51 -24.25
N THR A 57 -14.09 9.87 -25.20
CA THR A 57 -15.33 10.64 -24.94
C THR A 57 -16.21 10.03 -23.86
N LEU A 58 -16.34 8.69 -23.83
CA LEU A 58 -17.13 8.00 -22.82
C LEU A 58 -16.55 8.21 -21.41
N ILE A 59 -15.24 8.03 -21.24
CA ILE A 59 -14.56 8.21 -19.94
C ILE A 59 -14.68 9.66 -19.49
N LYS A 60 -14.41 10.62 -20.39
CA LYS A 60 -14.54 12.06 -20.08
C LYS A 60 -15.96 12.44 -19.71
N SER A 61 -16.97 11.95 -20.45
CA SER A 61 -18.38 12.22 -20.19
C SER A 61 -18.80 11.66 -18.83
N LEU A 62 -18.44 10.40 -18.53
CA LEU A 62 -18.73 9.78 -17.24
C LEU A 62 -18.02 10.53 -16.09
N ALA A 63 -16.72 10.80 -16.20
CA ALA A 63 -15.96 11.48 -15.15
C ALA A 63 -16.44 12.91 -14.87
N ASN A 64 -17.03 13.59 -15.87
CA ASN A 64 -17.62 14.91 -15.69
C ASN A 64 -18.99 14.89 -14.98
N LYS A 65 -19.72 13.77 -15.03
CA LYS A 65 -21.02 13.65 -14.36
C LYS A 65 -20.86 13.66 -12.84
N ARG A 66 -21.67 14.46 -12.16
CA ARG A 66 -21.74 14.50 -10.69
C ARG A 66 -21.97 13.13 -10.02
N PRO A 67 -22.93 12.30 -10.45
CA PRO A 67 -23.17 11.02 -9.81
C PRO A 67 -22.04 10.01 -10.00
N PHE A 68 -21.05 10.25 -10.88
CA PHE A 68 -19.96 9.30 -11.16
C PHE A 68 -19.24 8.83 -9.90
N GLN A 69 -18.89 9.75 -9.00
CA GLN A 69 -18.22 9.37 -7.75
C GLN A 69 -19.11 8.50 -6.89
N THR A 70 -20.37 8.89 -6.69
CA THR A 70 -21.35 8.14 -5.90
C THR A 70 -21.59 6.76 -6.50
N MET A 71 -21.72 6.64 -7.82
CA MET A 71 -21.91 5.37 -8.52
C MET A 71 -20.76 4.40 -8.28
N ILE A 72 -19.52 4.90 -8.27
CA ILE A 72 -18.32 4.08 -7.96
C ILE A 72 -18.26 3.72 -6.47
N GLN A 73 -18.77 4.59 -5.59
CA GLN A 73 -18.77 4.36 -4.14
C GLN A 73 -19.87 3.40 -3.66
N LEU A 74 -21.01 3.34 -4.35
CA LEU A 74 -22.17 2.53 -3.94
C LEU A 74 -21.83 1.05 -3.74
N PRO A 75 -21.15 0.35 -4.67
CA PRO A 75 -20.74 -1.05 -4.45
C PRO A 75 -19.83 -1.19 -3.22
N GLY A 76 -18.89 -0.27 -3.03
CA GLY A 76 -17.99 -0.28 -1.88
C GLY A 76 -18.75 -0.13 -0.55
N VAL A 77 -19.73 0.79 -0.49
CA VAL A 77 -20.57 0.98 0.69
C VAL A 77 -21.46 -0.24 0.95
N PHE A 78 -22.08 -0.79 -0.09
CA PHE A 78 -22.89 -2.01 0.03
C PHE A 78 -22.07 -3.17 0.61
N LEU A 79 -20.90 -3.45 0.04
CA LEU A 79 -20.01 -4.51 0.53
C LEU A 79 -19.52 -4.23 1.96
N PHE A 80 -19.23 -2.98 2.30
CA PHE A 80 -18.85 -2.60 3.66
C PHE A 80 -19.99 -2.85 4.67
N LEU A 81 -21.22 -2.47 4.34
CA LEU A 81 -22.38 -2.74 5.21
C LEU A 81 -22.65 -4.24 5.33
N LEU A 82 -22.46 -5.01 4.25
CA LEU A 82 -22.54 -6.47 4.26
C LEU A 82 -21.50 -7.07 5.22
N ILE A 83 -20.25 -6.59 5.20
CA ILE A 83 -19.19 -7.03 6.13
C ILE A 83 -19.59 -6.75 7.59
N ILE A 84 -20.12 -5.56 7.89
CA ILE A 84 -20.56 -5.22 9.24
C ILE A 84 -21.70 -6.14 9.69
N TYR A 85 -22.73 -6.30 8.85
CA TYR A 85 -23.88 -7.13 9.18
C TYR A 85 -23.49 -8.61 9.34
N ALA A 86 -22.73 -9.16 8.40
CA ALA A 86 -22.25 -10.54 8.44
C ALA A 86 -21.34 -10.81 9.65
N GLY A 87 -20.46 -9.87 10.00
CA GLY A 87 -19.59 -10.04 11.16
C GLY A 87 -20.33 -9.98 12.50
N LEU A 88 -21.40 -9.19 12.61
CA LEU A 88 -22.18 -9.07 13.86
C LEU A 88 -23.23 -10.17 14.05
N TYR A 89 -23.94 -10.53 12.97
CA TYR A 89 -25.13 -11.40 13.01
C TYR A 89 -24.94 -12.75 12.29
N GLY A 90 -23.88 -12.90 11.50
CA GLY A 90 -23.55 -14.17 10.86
C GLY A 90 -22.86 -15.15 11.80
N THR A 91 -22.45 -16.28 11.23
CA THR A 91 -21.75 -17.36 11.94
C THR A 91 -20.45 -16.89 12.58
N SER A 92 -20.14 -17.42 13.77
CA SER A 92 -18.89 -17.11 14.47
C SER A 92 -17.66 -17.78 13.83
N TYR A 93 -17.86 -18.76 12.93
CA TYR A 93 -16.77 -19.47 12.27
C TYR A 93 -16.19 -18.65 11.11
N PRO A 94 -14.91 -18.21 11.17
CA PRO A 94 -14.32 -17.31 10.18
C PRO A 94 -14.34 -17.86 8.75
N ALA A 95 -14.12 -19.17 8.59
CA ALA A 95 -14.09 -19.83 7.29
C ALA A 95 -15.46 -19.89 6.58
N ARG A 96 -16.56 -19.75 7.34
CA ARG A 96 -17.95 -19.78 6.83
C ARG A 96 -18.62 -18.40 6.86
N ASN A 97 -17.90 -17.35 7.21
CA ASN A 97 -18.41 -16.00 7.27
C ASN A 97 -17.75 -15.14 6.17
N ILE A 98 -18.54 -14.40 5.40
CA ILE A 98 -17.99 -13.58 4.31
C ILE A 98 -17.12 -12.42 4.83
N ALA A 99 -17.35 -11.94 6.06
CA ALA A 99 -16.72 -10.71 6.57
C ALA A 99 -15.17 -10.80 6.64
N PRO A 100 -14.56 -11.83 7.28
CA PRO A 100 -13.10 -11.93 7.32
C PRO A 100 -12.48 -12.17 5.94
N ILE A 101 -13.07 -13.03 5.12
CA ILE A 101 -12.51 -13.41 3.81
C ILE A 101 -12.58 -12.24 2.83
N LEU A 102 -13.72 -11.55 2.75
CA LEU A 102 -13.86 -10.39 1.88
C LEU A 102 -12.92 -9.25 2.31
N THR A 103 -12.71 -9.06 3.61
CA THR A 103 -11.84 -7.99 4.14
C THR A 103 -10.35 -8.33 3.98
N TRP A 104 -9.92 -9.45 4.53
CA TRP A 104 -8.50 -9.74 4.73
C TRP A 104 -7.87 -10.53 3.58
N THR A 105 -8.66 -11.31 2.83
CA THR A 105 -8.16 -12.08 1.68
C THR A 105 -8.36 -11.28 0.38
N ILE A 106 -9.60 -10.87 0.12
CA ILE A 106 -9.98 -10.27 -1.17
C ILE A 106 -9.64 -8.78 -1.22
N TRP A 107 -10.19 -7.98 -0.30
CA TRP A 107 -10.03 -6.54 -0.33
C TRP A 107 -8.58 -6.11 -0.08
N TRP A 108 -7.93 -6.66 0.95
CA TRP A 108 -6.55 -6.34 1.28
C TRP A 108 -5.54 -6.72 0.18
N THR A 109 -5.73 -7.84 -0.51
CA THR A 109 -4.87 -8.18 -1.65
C THR A 109 -5.23 -7.35 -2.89
N GLY A 110 -6.53 -7.19 -3.14
CA GLY A 110 -7.05 -6.47 -4.29
C GLY A 110 -6.61 -5.00 -4.30
N ILE A 111 -6.54 -4.34 -3.14
CA ILE A 111 -6.08 -2.96 -3.05
C ILE A 111 -4.61 -2.82 -3.48
N ILE A 112 -3.72 -3.74 -3.10
CA ILE A 112 -2.28 -3.68 -3.44
C ILE A 112 -2.10 -3.83 -4.95
N ILE A 113 -2.79 -4.80 -5.56
CA ILE A 113 -2.78 -5.01 -7.01
C ILE A 113 -3.35 -3.77 -7.72
N ALA A 114 -4.50 -3.27 -7.26
CA ALA A 114 -5.13 -2.08 -7.84
C ALA A 114 -4.22 -0.84 -7.78
N ILE A 115 -3.39 -0.70 -6.73
CA ILE A 115 -2.48 0.45 -6.60
C ILE A 115 -1.42 0.45 -7.71
N VAL A 116 -0.88 -0.71 -8.07
CA VAL A 116 0.15 -0.81 -9.12
C VAL A 116 -0.35 -0.26 -10.46
N PHE A 117 -1.60 -0.54 -10.82
CA PHE A 117 -2.13 -0.15 -12.11
C PHE A 117 -2.90 1.17 -12.09
N MET A 118 -3.66 1.41 -11.02
CA MET A 118 -4.69 2.46 -10.94
C MET A 118 -4.40 3.49 -9.84
N GLY A 119 -3.22 3.44 -9.20
CA GLY A 119 -2.81 4.38 -8.17
C GLY A 119 -3.75 4.36 -6.97
N LYS A 120 -4.30 5.51 -6.59
CA LYS A 120 -5.16 5.62 -5.40
C LYS A 120 -6.64 5.40 -5.70
N LEU A 121 -6.99 4.56 -6.68
CA LEU A 121 -8.38 4.35 -7.10
C LEU A 121 -9.26 3.87 -5.94
N TRP A 122 -8.71 3.07 -5.01
CA TRP A 122 -9.41 2.70 -3.79
C TRP A 122 -9.97 3.91 -3.04
N CYS A 123 -9.24 5.02 -2.98
CA CYS A 123 -9.69 6.23 -2.29
C CYS A 123 -10.91 6.88 -2.98
N LEU A 124 -11.12 6.65 -4.28
CA LEU A 124 -12.33 7.09 -4.99
C LEU A 124 -13.55 6.25 -4.59
N MET A 125 -13.39 4.91 -4.49
CA MET A 125 -14.46 3.98 -4.12
C MET A 125 -14.58 3.73 -2.60
N CYS A 126 -13.80 4.45 -1.79
CA CYS A 126 -13.68 4.21 -0.35
C CYS A 126 -15.03 4.35 0.37
N PRO A 127 -15.54 3.30 1.04
CA PRO A 127 -16.84 3.33 1.70
C PRO A 127 -16.85 4.28 2.90
N TRP A 128 -15.76 4.36 3.65
CA TRP A 128 -15.66 5.25 4.82
C TRP A 128 -15.77 6.71 4.41
N ASP A 129 -15.05 7.08 3.35
CA ASP A 129 -15.07 8.44 2.82
C ASP A 129 -16.41 8.79 2.16
N ALA A 130 -17.04 7.82 1.49
CA ALA A 130 -18.38 7.97 0.90
C ALA A 130 -19.42 8.30 1.97
N ILE A 131 -19.53 7.46 3.01
CA ILE A 131 -20.48 7.65 4.12
C ILE A 131 -20.21 8.97 4.84
N ALA A 132 -18.94 9.26 5.16
CA ALA A 132 -18.57 10.53 5.80
C ALA A 132 -18.93 11.75 4.92
N SER A 133 -18.71 11.67 3.61
CA SER A 133 -19.06 12.75 2.66
C SER A 133 -20.57 12.93 2.53
N TRP A 134 -21.35 11.83 2.48
CA TRP A 134 -22.80 11.90 2.39
C TRP A 134 -23.43 12.47 3.66
N LEU A 135 -22.89 12.11 4.82
CA LEU A 135 -23.31 12.67 6.11
C LEU A 135 -22.97 14.16 6.19
N GLN A 136 -21.75 14.55 5.84
CA GLN A 136 -21.31 15.96 5.82
C GLN A 136 -22.16 16.81 4.85
N ARG A 137 -22.57 16.25 3.71
CA ARG A 137 -23.33 16.98 2.68
C ARG A 137 -24.85 16.87 2.84
N LEU A 138 -25.32 15.96 3.70
CA LEU A 138 -26.73 15.54 3.76
C LEU A 138 -27.29 15.27 2.36
N GLY A 139 -26.53 14.54 1.55
CA GLY A 139 -26.84 14.32 0.14
C GLY A 139 -25.80 13.48 -0.59
N LEU A 140 -26.23 12.78 -1.63
CA LEU A 140 -25.42 11.77 -2.32
C LEU A 140 -24.48 12.34 -3.40
N TRP A 141 -24.94 13.34 -4.18
CA TRP A 141 -24.19 13.85 -5.34
C TRP A 141 -24.30 15.35 -5.59
N LYS A 142 -25.35 16.02 -5.09
CA LYS A 142 -25.56 17.46 -5.34
C LYS A 142 -24.48 18.29 -4.66
N VAL A 143 -24.02 19.34 -5.33
CA VAL A 143 -23.11 20.31 -4.73
C VAL A 143 -23.90 21.21 -3.79
N LYS A 144 -23.49 21.23 -2.53
CA LYS A 144 -23.99 22.14 -1.51
C LYS A 144 -22.84 22.98 -0.97
N LYS A 145 -23.10 24.28 -0.81
CA LYS A 145 -22.15 25.22 -0.19
C LYS A 145 -22.13 25.03 1.33
N ASP A 146 -23.30 24.78 1.92
CA ASP A 146 -23.43 24.46 3.33
C ASP A 146 -23.19 22.97 3.57
N ILE A 147 -22.08 22.68 4.25
CA ILE A 147 -21.68 21.35 4.69
C ILE A 147 -21.75 21.29 6.21
N PHE A 148 -22.25 20.18 6.73
CA PHE A 148 -22.29 19.87 8.15
C PHE A 148 -20.88 19.57 8.66
N SER A 149 -20.12 20.63 8.95
CA SER A 149 -18.77 20.57 9.51
C SER A 149 -18.45 21.84 10.30
N LEU A 150 -17.69 21.70 11.38
CA LEU A 150 -17.11 22.82 12.13
C LEU A 150 -16.01 23.54 11.33
N ASN A 151 -15.51 22.91 10.25
CA ASN A 151 -14.51 23.45 9.33
C ASN A 151 -13.24 23.97 10.04
N LEU A 152 -12.84 23.32 11.13
CA LEU A 152 -11.65 23.70 11.88
C LEU A 152 -10.38 23.31 11.09
N PRO A 153 -9.31 24.12 11.13
CA PRO A 153 -8.06 23.76 10.49
C PRO A 153 -7.43 22.55 11.18
N TRP A 154 -6.86 21.63 10.39
CA TRP A 154 -6.13 20.49 10.96
C TRP A 154 -4.93 20.97 11.82
N PRO A 155 -4.74 20.46 13.05
CA PRO A 155 -3.71 20.94 13.97
C PRO A 155 -2.33 20.94 13.35
N LYS A 156 -1.59 22.06 13.47
CA LYS A 156 -0.28 22.24 12.81
C LYS A 156 0.73 21.12 13.15
N ARG A 157 0.74 20.66 14.41
CA ARG A 157 1.62 19.57 14.89
C ARG A 157 1.32 18.20 14.25
N LEU A 158 0.10 18.00 13.75
CA LEU A 158 -0.36 16.77 13.12
C LEU A 158 -0.38 16.86 11.58
N ARG A 159 0.16 17.93 10.97
CA ARG A 159 0.27 18.06 9.50
C ARG A 159 1.44 17.24 8.93
N ASN A 160 1.52 15.98 9.35
CA ASN A 160 2.47 14.96 8.91
C ASN A 160 1.73 13.62 8.88
N ILE A 161 2.41 12.55 8.46
CA ILE A 161 1.79 11.22 8.40
C ILE A 161 2.12 10.30 9.58
N TYR A 162 2.75 10.80 10.66
CA TYR A 162 3.12 9.96 11.81
C TYR A 162 1.91 9.32 12.49
N LEU A 163 0.77 10.01 12.53
CA LEU A 163 -0.47 9.44 13.04
C LEU A 163 -0.93 8.23 12.20
N ALA A 164 -0.82 8.34 10.87
CA ALA A 164 -1.14 7.21 9.98
C ALA A 164 -0.18 6.03 10.16
N ILE A 165 1.12 6.30 10.41
CA ILE A 165 2.12 5.26 10.71
C ILE A 165 1.77 4.55 12.01
N GLY A 166 1.45 5.29 13.07
CA GLY A 166 1.03 4.71 14.36
C GLY A 166 -0.24 3.87 14.23
N LEU A 167 -1.24 4.36 13.50
CA LEU A 167 -2.46 3.60 13.23
C LEU A 167 -2.20 2.34 12.39
N PHE A 168 -1.25 2.37 11.45
CA PHE A 168 -0.86 1.20 10.69
C PHE A 168 -0.17 0.15 11.56
N ILE A 169 0.78 0.56 12.40
CA ILE A 169 1.44 -0.33 13.38
C ILE A 169 0.41 -0.94 14.33
N LEU A 170 -0.52 -0.13 14.84
CA LEU A 170 -1.61 -0.62 15.70
C LEU A 170 -2.51 -1.61 14.96
N LEU A 171 -2.87 -1.33 13.70
CA LEU A 171 -3.67 -2.26 12.89
C LEU A 171 -2.95 -3.59 12.69
N THR A 172 -1.66 -3.59 12.37
CA THR A 172 -0.88 -4.82 12.25
C THR A 172 -0.78 -5.58 13.56
N TRP A 173 -0.67 -4.88 14.70
CA TRP A 173 -0.71 -5.50 16.03
C TRP A 173 -2.08 -6.14 16.32
N LEU A 174 -3.18 -5.47 15.96
CA LEU A 174 -4.53 -6.02 16.08
C LEU A 174 -4.74 -7.23 15.16
N GLU A 175 -4.23 -7.16 13.94
CA GLU A 175 -4.34 -8.23 12.94
C GLU A 175 -3.59 -9.49 13.38
N LEU A 176 -2.29 -9.36 13.68
CA LEU A 176 -1.39 -10.49 13.89
C LEU A 176 -1.23 -10.89 15.36
N GLY A 177 -1.28 -9.92 16.27
CA GLY A 177 -1.08 -10.14 17.70
C GLY A 177 -2.38 -10.46 18.42
N TYR A 178 -3.41 -9.62 18.23
CA TYR A 178 -4.73 -9.88 18.83
C TYR A 178 -5.54 -10.90 18.02
N GLY A 179 -5.30 -11.03 16.71
CA GLY A 179 -5.99 -12.00 15.88
C GLY A 179 -7.40 -11.55 15.44
N VAL A 180 -7.59 -10.27 15.13
CA VAL A 180 -8.89 -9.74 14.65
C VAL A 180 -9.40 -10.49 13.40
N THR A 181 -8.48 -11.04 12.60
CA THR A 181 -8.78 -11.85 11.40
C THR A 181 -9.52 -13.15 11.71
N PHE A 182 -9.36 -13.70 12.92
CA PHE A 182 -9.96 -14.96 13.36
C PHE A 182 -11.34 -14.79 14.01
N SER A 183 -11.90 -13.58 14.01
CA SER A 183 -13.20 -13.30 14.59
C SER A 183 -14.02 -12.39 13.67
N PRO A 184 -15.16 -12.88 13.12
CA PRO A 184 -16.05 -12.06 12.31
C PRO A 184 -16.55 -10.82 13.05
N LYS A 185 -16.89 -10.97 14.35
CA LYS A 185 -17.31 -9.86 15.20
C LYS A 185 -16.20 -8.82 15.38
N ALA A 186 -14.97 -9.26 15.64
CA ALA A 186 -13.83 -8.34 15.77
C ALA A 186 -13.58 -7.58 14.46
N THR A 187 -13.70 -8.25 13.31
CA THR A 187 -13.58 -7.62 11.98
C THR A 187 -14.68 -6.56 11.77
N ALA A 188 -15.92 -6.84 12.15
CA ALA A 188 -17.00 -5.85 12.08
C ALA A 188 -16.77 -4.65 13.02
N TYR A 189 -16.38 -4.89 14.28
CA TYR A 189 -16.05 -3.81 15.21
C TYR A 189 -14.90 -2.94 14.71
N LEU A 190 -13.85 -3.54 14.14
CA LEU A 190 -12.77 -2.79 13.51
C LEU A 190 -13.30 -1.92 12.37
N GLY A 191 -14.19 -2.45 11.53
CA GLY A 191 -14.85 -1.67 10.47
C GLY A 191 -15.65 -0.47 11.01
N ILE A 192 -16.38 -0.65 12.11
CA ILE A 192 -17.14 0.44 12.79
C ILE A 192 -16.18 1.48 13.37
N VAL A 193 -15.07 1.06 13.98
CA VAL A 193 -14.02 1.97 14.48
C VAL A 193 -13.42 2.76 13.32
N MET A 194 -13.06 2.10 12.22
CA MET A 194 -12.53 2.75 11.01
C MET A 194 -13.50 3.78 10.42
N LEU A 195 -14.80 3.47 10.42
CA LEU A 195 -15.84 4.42 9.99
C LEU A 195 -15.90 5.62 10.96
N SER A 196 -15.92 5.36 12.26
CA SER A 196 -15.99 6.40 13.31
C SER A 196 -14.81 7.37 13.24
N ILE A 197 -13.59 6.86 13.11
CA ILE A 197 -12.38 7.69 12.98
C ILE A 197 -12.29 8.42 11.64
N THR A 198 -13.15 8.09 10.66
CA THR A 198 -13.26 8.82 9.40
C THR A 198 -14.35 9.90 9.47
N ILE A 199 -15.51 9.56 10.04
CA ILE A 199 -16.66 10.48 10.20
C ILE A 199 -16.33 11.63 11.16
N LEU A 200 -15.77 11.32 12.34
CA LEU A 200 -15.51 12.33 13.37
C LEU A 200 -14.61 13.46 12.84
N PRO A 201 -13.44 13.18 12.21
CA PRO A 201 -12.66 14.23 11.58
C PRO A 201 -13.33 14.95 10.42
N ALA A 202 -14.21 14.29 9.65
CA ALA A 202 -14.92 14.93 8.55
C ALA A 202 -15.94 15.98 9.04
N ILE A 203 -16.54 15.76 10.21
CA ILE A 203 -17.44 16.73 10.85
C ILE A 203 -16.63 17.83 11.56
N ILE A 204 -15.47 17.52 12.13
CA ILE A 204 -14.70 18.50 12.91
C ILE A 204 -13.80 19.39 12.03
N PHE A 205 -13.08 18.80 11.07
CA PHE A 205 -12.02 19.48 10.34
C PHE A 205 -12.40 19.83 8.90
N GLU A 206 -11.66 20.78 8.34
CA GLU A 206 -11.80 21.20 6.95
C GLU A 206 -11.53 20.04 5.96
N ARG A 207 -12.40 19.96 4.94
CA ARG A 207 -12.29 19.04 3.79
C ARG A 207 -12.00 17.59 4.22
N LYS A 208 -11.09 16.90 3.52
CA LYS A 208 -10.69 15.51 3.82
C LYS A 208 -9.31 15.47 4.46
N SER A 209 -9.13 16.27 5.51
CA SER A 209 -7.85 16.36 6.25
C SER A 209 -7.41 15.01 6.83
N PHE A 210 -8.35 14.19 7.33
CA PHE A 210 -8.04 12.82 7.78
C PHE A 210 -7.44 11.97 6.65
N CYS A 211 -8.04 11.98 5.46
CA CYS A 211 -7.51 11.24 4.30
C CYS A 211 -6.12 11.74 3.87
N ARG A 212 -5.79 13.02 4.11
CA ARG A 212 -4.48 13.59 3.80
C ARG A 212 -3.40 13.18 4.80
N TYR A 213 -3.71 13.21 6.11
CA TYR A 213 -2.71 13.14 7.18
C TYR A 213 -2.75 11.84 8.01
N ALA A 214 -3.92 11.24 8.24
CA ALA A 214 -4.10 10.22 9.28
C ALA A 214 -4.62 8.87 8.77
N CYS A 215 -5.29 8.82 7.62
CA CYS A 215 -5.82 7.56 7.09
C CYS A 215 -4.70 6.59 6.72
N LEU A 216 -4.54 5.50 7.49
CA LEU A 216 -3.49 4.49 7.29
C LEU A 216 -3.52 3.89 5.88
N VAL A 217 -4.69 3.47 5.40
CA VAL A 217 -4.87 2.87 4.06
C VAL A 217 -4.56 3.90 2.99
N GLY A 218 -5.05 5.14 3.18
CA GLY A 218 -4.77 6.26 2.29
C GLY A 218 -3.28 6.61 2.24
N ARG A 219 -2.53 6.45 3.32
CA ARG A 219 -1.11 6.79 3.35
C ARG A 219 -0.21 5.73 2.74
N ILE A 220 -0.45 4.46 3.07
CA ILE A 220 0.25 3.31 2.48
C ILE A 220 0.02 3.28 0.96
N SER A 221 -1.26 3.32 0.55
CA SER A 221 -1.61 3.36 -0.88
C SER A 221 -1.02 4.55 -1.61
N GLY A 222 -0.84 5.68 -0.92
CA GLY A 222 -0.22 6.85 -1.52
C GLY A 222 1.27 6.70 -1.80
N LEU A 223 2.04 6.09 -0.91
CA LEU A 223 3.46 5.84 -1.20
C LEU A 223 3.60 4.80 -2.31
N TYR A 224 2.83 3.71 -2.27
CA TYR A 224 2.83 2.72 -3.35
C TYR A 224 2.33 3.29 -4.69
N ALA A 225 1.41 4.26 -4.69
CA ALA A 225 0.93 4.89 -5.91
C ALA A 225 1.99 5.71 -6.66
N MET A 226 3.16 5.97 -6.07
CA MET A 226 4.32 6.52 -6.79
C MET A 226 4.89 5.51 -7.82
N PHE A 227 4.63 4.21 -7.62
CA PHE A 227 4.94 3.17 -8.58
C PHE A 227 3.91 3.09 -9.72
N ALA A 228 2.71 3.64 -9.54
CA ALA A 228 1.56 3.35 -10.39
C ALA A 228 1.70 3.81 -11.86
N SER A 229 1.13 3.03 -12.78
CA SER A 229 1.04 3.35 -14.21
C SER A 229 -0.01 4.40 -14.56
N SER A 230 -0.82 4.88 -13.61
CA SER A 230 -1.84 5.90 -13.84
C SER A 230 -1.56 7.17 -13.02
N GLU A 231 -1.82 8.35 -13.59
CA GLU A 231 -1.73 9.63 -12.88
C GLU A 231 -2.81 10.62 -13.32
N LEU A 232 -3.29 11.44 -12.38
CA LEU A 232 -4.08 12.63 -12.71
C LEU A 232 -3.17 13.86 -12.61
N ARG A 233 -3.02 14.62 -13.70
CA ARG A 233 -2.13 15.79 -13.79
C ARG A 233 -2.74 16.90 -14.66
N ALA A 234 -2.16 18.10 -14.58
CA ALA A 234 -2.41 19.15 -15.56
C ALA A 234 -1.88 18.73 -16.95
N ARG A 235 -2.62 19.01 -18.03
CA ARG A 235 -2.10 18.87 -19.40
C ARG A 235 -0.95 19.85 -19.63
N ASP A 236 -1.18 21.11 -19.27
CA ASP A 236 -0.16 22.16 -19.31
C ASP A 236 -0.10 22.93 -17.98
N LYS A 237 1.09 22.98 -17.36
CA LYS A 237 1.31 23.73 -16.12
C LYS A 237 1.22 25.25 -16.32
N ASN A 238 1.52 25.76 -17.52
CA ASN A 238 1.45 27.19 -17.82
C ASN A 238 0.00 27.69 -17.84
N ILE A 239 -0.94 26.89 -18.37
CA ILE A 239 -2.38 27.18 -18.28
C ILE A 239 -2.83 27.24 -16.82
N CYS A 240 -2.33 26.33 -15.98
CA CYS A 240 -2.58 26.41 -14.54
C CYS A 240 -1.97 27.67 -13.91
N ALA A 241 -0.74 28.04 -14.24
CA ALA A 241 -0.10 29.24 -13.71
C ALA A 241 -0.87 30.53 -14.05
N ALA A 242 -1.42 30.62 -15.27
CA ALA A 242 -2.25 31.75 -15.72
C ALA A 242 -3.69 31.73 -15.16
N CYS A 243 -4.14 30.62 -14.56
CA CYS A 243 -5.50 30.49 -14.05
C CYS A 243 -5.69 31.27 -12.72
N LYS A 244 -6.43 32.39 -12.79
CA LYS A 244 -6.70 33.24 -11.62
C LYS A 244 -7.69 32.63 -10.63
N THR A 245 -8.71 31.91 -11.12
CA THR A 245 -9.82 31.44 -10.26
C THR A 245 -9.41 30.25 -9.39
N LYS A 246 -8.60 29.32 -9.97
CA LYS A 246 -8.10 28.10 -9.32
C LYS A 246 -9.22 27.20 -8.78
N ASP A 247 -10.30 27.06 -9.54
CA ASP A 247 -11.48 26.27 -9.19
C ASP A 247 -11.17 24.80 -8.86
N CYS A 248 -10.13 24.22 -9.48
CA CYS A 248 -9.70 22.86 -9.14
C CYS A 248 -9.28 22.70 -7.66
N LEU A 249 -8.85 23.78 -7.01
CA LEU A 249 -8.48 23.81 -5.59
C LEU A 249 -9.60 24.37 -4.69
N LYS A 250 -10.37 25.35 -5.18
CA LYS A 250 -11.39 26.07 -4.40
C LYS A 250 -12.80 25.49 -4.54
N GLY A 251 -13.11 24.89 -5.68
CA GLY A 251 -14.47 24.52 -6.07
C GLY A 251 -15.20 25.66 -6.78
N ASN A 252 -16.34 25.32 -7.38
CA ASN A 252 -17.28 26.23 -8.03
C ASN A 252 -18.69 25.60 -8.01
N ASP A 253 -19.67 26.20 -8.68
CA ASP A 253 -21.04 25.66 -8.68
C ASP A 253 -21.15 24.31 -9.40
N SER A 254 -20.20 24.02 -10.29
CA SER A 254 -20.10 22.69 -10.86
C SER A 254 -19.70 21.72 -9.77
N GLY A 255 -18.65 21.94 -8.96
CA GLY A 255 -18.10 20.95 -8.00
C GLY A 255 -17.25 21.46 -6.84
N TYR A 256 -16.80 20.52 -6.01
CA TYR A 256 -15.99 20.81 -4.85
C TYR A 256 -14.52 21.06 -5.21
N GLY A 257 -13.82 21.84 -4.40
CA GLY A 257 -12.37 21.98 -4.53
C GLY A 257 -11.63 20.69 -4.17
N CYS A 258 -10.34 20.59 -4.50
CA CYS A 258 -9.54 19.43 -4.14
C CYS A 258 -9.65 19.12 -2.64
N PRO A 259 -10.16 17.93 -2.26
CA PRO A 259 -10.46 17.61 -0.88
C PRO A 259 -9.21 17.39 -0.03
N THR A 260 -8.08 17.07 -0.67
CA THR A 260 -6.78 16.90 -0.02
C THR A 260 -5.84 18.05 -0.34
N PHE A 261 -6.34 19.23 -0.72
CA PHE A 261 -5.56 20.47 -0.95
C PHE A 261 -4.45 20.35 -2.00
N GLU A 262 -4.61 19.47 -2.98
CA GLU A 262 -3.70 19.36 -4.12
C GLU A 262 -4.03 20.39 -5.19
N TYR A 263 -2.99 21.02 -5.74
CA TYR A 263 -3.11 21.98 -6.83
C TYR A 263 -2.49 21.41 -8.11
N LEU A 264 -3.30 21.32 -9.17
CA LEU A 264 -2.89 20.71 -10.44
C LEU A 264 -1.60 21.29 -11.03
N GLY A 265 -1.36 22.60 -10.88
CA GLY A 265 -0.16 23.25 -11.44
C GLY A 265 1.15 22.79 -10.78
N ASN A 266 1.09 22.37 -9.51
CA ASN A 266 2.27 21.96 -8.74
C ASN A 266 2.26 20.48 -8.34
N MET A 267 1.18 19.76 -8.65
CA MET A 267 1.06 18.34 -8.37
C MET A 267 2.06 17.55 -9.24
N VAL A 268 2.98 16.88 -8.58
CA VAL A 268 4.01 16.06 -9.24
C VAL A 268 3.95 14.58 -8.87
N THR A 269 3.46 14.22 -7.68
CA THR A 269 3.34 12.83 -7.22
C THR A 269 1.89 12.41 -6.94
N ASN A 270 1.63 11.11 -7.02
CA ASN A 270 0.34 10.51 -6.69
C ASN A 270 0.07 10.42 -5.18
N THR A 271 1.06 10.68 -4.33
CA THR A 271 1.03 10.42 -2.88
C THR A 271 -0.23 10.97 -2.19
N TYR A 272 -0.68 12.17 -2.55
CA TYR A 272 -1.79 12.86 -1.89
C TYR A 272 -3.07 12.95 -2.74
N CYS A 273 -3.01 12.60 -4.02
CA CYS A 273 -4.18 12.60 -4.91
C CYS A 273 -5.10 11.42 -4.57
N ILE A 274 -6.28 11.65 -4.03
CA ILE A 274 -7.23 10.56 -3.76
C ILE A 274 -8.08 10.16 -4.99
N LEU A 275 -7.71 10.63 -6.19
CA LEU A 275 -8.43 10.38 -7.45
C LEU A 275 -9.93 10.66 -7.40
N CYS A 276 -10.37 11.63 -6.58
CA CYS A 276 -11.79 11.98 -6.41
C CYS A 276 -12.47 12.57 -7.65
N THR A 277 -11.74 12.85 -8.73
CA THR A 277 -12.19 13.45 -10.00
C THR A 277 -12.78 14.86 -9.92
N GLU A 278 -12.86 15.50 -8.75
CA GLU A 278 -13.45 16.85 -8.61
C GLU A 278 -12.77 17.91 -9.47
N CYS A 279 -11.45 17.82 -9.66
CA CYS A 279 -10.71 18.72 -10.52
C CYS A 279 -11.10 18.62 -12.01
N ILE A 280 -11.51 17.44 -12.49
CA ILE A 280 -12.00 17.26 -13.88
C ILE A 280 -13.27 18.09 -14.06
N LYS A 281 -14.16 18.02 -13.07
CA LYS A 281 -15.48 18.64 -13.13
C LYS A 281 -15.50 20.14 -12.81
N THR A 282 -14.42 20.67 -12.21
CA THR A 282 -14.32 22.08 -11.78
C THR A 282 -13.36 22.91 -12.62
N CYS A 283 -12.50 22.30 -13.45
CA CYS A 283 -11.50 23.04 -14.22
C CYS A 283 -12.16 23.90 -15.32
N PRO A 284 -12.03 25.24 -15.28
CA PRO A 284 -12.66 26.12 -16.28
C PRO A 284 -11.94 26.13 -17.63
N ARG A 285 -10.76 25.51 -17.72
CA ARG A 285 -9.90 25.49 -18.91
C ARG A 285 -9.77 24.10 -19.53
N ASP A 286 -10.52 23.10 -19.02
CA ASP A 286 -10.39 21.69 -19.44
C ASP A 286 -8.92 21.25 -19.54
N ASN A 287 -8.14 21.53 -18.50
CA ASN A 287 -6.69 21.33 -18.48
C ASN A 287 -6.29 20.11 -17.63
N VAL A 288 -7.21 19.17 -17.41
CA VAL A 288 -6.97 17.97 -16.59
C VAL A 288 -6.77 16.77 -17.50
N SER A 289 -5.75 15.96 -17.22
CA SER A 289 -5.48 14.70 -17.90
C SER A 289 -5.48 13.55 -16.90
N PHE A 290 -5.95 12.38 -17.34
CA PHE A 290 -5.78 11.12 -16.62
C PHE A 290 -4.90 10.20 -17.46
N ASN A 291 -3.58 10.25 -17.23
CA ASN A 291 -2.58 9.64 -18.08
C ASN A 291 -2.28 8.19 -17.65
N LEU A 292 -2.20 7.29 -18.62
CA LEU A 292 -1.40 6.08 -18.53
C LEU A 292 0.07 6.40 -18.86
N ARG A 293 0.98 5.91 -18.04
CA ARG A 293 2.42 6.17 -18.08
C ARG A 293 3.22 4.93 -17.63
N PRO A 294 4.54 4.88 -17.90
CA PRO A 294 5.40 3.83 -17.34
C PRO A 294 5.37 3.80 -15.81
N PHE A 295 5.55 2.61 -15.24
CA PHE A 295 5.65 2.39 -13.79
C PHE A 295 6.82 3.17 -13.17
N ALA A 296 6.73 3.45 -11.87
CA ALA A 296 7.77 4.11 -11.08
C ALA A 296 8.15 5.55 -11.50
N THR A 297 7.41 6.17 -12.42
CA THR A 297 7.75 7.51 -12.94
C THR A 297 7.84 8.58 -11.84
N ASP A 298 6.98 8.55 -10.81
CA ASP A 298 7.05 9.52 -9.70
C ASP A 298 8.33 9.34 -8.86
N LEU A 299 8.80 8.09 -8.72
CA LEU A 299 10.03 7.76 -7.97
C LEU A 299 11.30 8.20 -8.73
N VAL A 300 11.24 8.20 -10.07
CA VAL A 300 12.37 8.64 -10.91
C VAL A 300 12.51 10.16 -10.95
N LYS A 301 11.38 10.90 -11.03
CA LYS A 301 11.40 12.34 -11.34
C LYS A 301 11.11 13.29 -10.19
N ALA A 302 10.31 12.86 -9.20
CA ALA A 302 9.52 13.80 -8.41
C ALA A 302 9.53 13.48 -6.92
N VAL A 303 10.61 12.92 -6.40
CA VAL A 303 10.76 12.72 -4.96
C VAL A 303 11.12 14.06 -4.31
N GLN A 304 10.13 14.70 -3.69
CA GLN A 304 10.39 15.71 -2.67
C GLN A 304 10.62 14.98 -1.36
N PRO A 305 11.87 14.83 -0.89
CA PRO A 305 12.18 13.92 0.21
C PRO A 305 11.56 14.44 1.50
N LYS A 306 10.66 13.66 2.10
CA LYS A 306 10.06 13.99 3.40
C LYS A 306 10.41 12.96 4.45
N THR A 307 10.63 13.43 5.67
CA THR A 307 11.08 12.57 6.78
C THR A 307 10.00 11.54 7.15
N ASP A 308 8.74 11.94 7.14
CA ASP A 308 7.61 11.10 7.51
C ASP A 308 7.29 10.04 6.43
N GLU A 309 7.39 10.39 5.14
CA GLU A 309 7.33 9.43 4.02
C GLU A 309 8.48 8.41 4.08
N ALA A 310 9.71 8.86 4.37
CA ALA A 310 10.85 7.95 4.53
C ALA A 310 10.62 6.94 5.68
N ILE A 311 10.20 7.42 6.85
CA ILE A 311 9.90 6.52 7.98
C ILE A 311 8.78 5.53 7.62
N LEU A 312 7.71 5.99 6.96
CA LEU A 312 6.65 5.08 6.50
C LEU A 312 7.18 4.03 5.52
N SER A 313 8.06 4.39 4.59
CA SER A 313 8.63 3.40 3.65
C SER A 313 9.48 2.32 4.34
N LEU A 314 10.23 2.66 5.39
CA LEU A 314 10.93 1.66 6.22
C LEU A 314 9.95 0.81 7.02
N VAL A 315 8.94 1.42 7.65
CA VAL A 315 7.90 0.69 8.38
C VAL A 315 7.16 -0.26 7.46
N MET A 316 6.88 0.14 6.21
CA MET A 316 6.25 -0.71 5.21
C MET A 316 7.14 -1.91 4.86
N LEU A 317 8.44 -1.73 4.64
CA LEU A 317 9.36 -2.86 4.44
C LEU A 317 9.35 -3.79 5.66
N SER A 318 9.58 -3.24 6.86
CA SER A 318 9.66 -4.00 8.12
C SER A 318 8.39 -4.78 8.39
N LEU A 319 7.22 -4.16 8.30
CA LEU A 319 5.95 -4.81 8.57
C LEU A 319 5.60 -5.84 7.51
N THR A 320 5.92 -5.60 6.24
CA THR A 320 5.67 -6.61 5.21
C THR A 320 6.53 -7.85 5.46
N LEU A 321 7.84 -7.68 5.71
CA LEU A 321 8.73 -8.78 6.12
C LEU A 321 8.22 -9.47 7.39
N PHE A 322 7.72 -8.69 8.35
CA PHE A 322 7.12 -9.20 9.58
C PHE A 322 5.92 -10.11 9.30
N HIS A 323 4.98 -9.70 8.44
CA HIS A 323 3.86 -10.54 8.03
C HIS A 323 4.33 -11.91 7.53
N GLY A 324 5.34 -11.93 6.64
CA GLY A 324 5.93 -13.17 6.17
C GLY A 324 6.53 -14.01 7.30
N LEU A 325 7.32 -13.39 8.18
CA LEU A 325 7.93 -14.08 9.32
C LEU A 325 6.88 -14.69 10.26
N THR A 326 5.80 -13.97 10.57
CA THR A 326 4.74 -14.45 11.48
C THR A 326 4.03 -15.71 11.02
N MET A 327 4.06 -16.00 9.71
CA MET A 327 3.48 -17.20 9.11
C MET A 327 4.49 -18.36 9.05
N THR A 328 5.69 -18.21 9.62
CA THR A 328 6.71 -19.27 9.65
C THR A 328 6.80 -19.91 11.03
N PRO A 329 7.24 -21.18 11.13
CA PRO A 329 7.47 -21.85 12.42
C PRO A 329 8.49 -21.12 13.32
N TYR A 330 9.39 -20.32 12.73
CA TYR A 330 10.37 -19.51 13.47
C TYR A 330 9.71 -18.49 14.38
N TRP A 331 8.61 -17.88 13.95
CA TRP A 331 7.92 -16.87 14.75
C TRP A 331 7.41 -17.44 16.06
N ARG A 332 6.77 -18.61 15.99
CA ARG A 332 6.32 -19.35 17.18
C ARG A 332 7.49 -19.57 18.13
N THR A 333 8.63 -20.03 17.63
CA THR A 333 9.84 -20.27 18.44
C THR A 333 10.39 -18.99 19.09
N ILE A 334 10.41 -17.88 18.35
CA ILE A 334 10.87 -16.57 18.86
C ILE A 334 9.93 -16.09 19.98
N SER A 335 8.62 -16.14 19.73
CA SER A 335 7.61 -15.64 20.68
C SER A 335 7.56 -16.47 21.97
N THR A 336 7.65 -17.80 21.89
CA THR A 336 7.64 -18.68 23.06
C THR A 336 8.91 -18.54 23.89
N LYS A 337 10.08 -18.48 23.24
CA LYS A 337 11.36 -18.29 23.93
C LYS A 337 11.42 -16.94 24.65
N LEU A 338 10.95 -15.87 23.99
CA LEU A 338 10.88 -14.55 24.61
C LEU A 338 9.95 -14.55 25.82
N GLY A 339 8.77 -15.18 25.70
CA GLY A 339 7.81 -15.34 26.78
C GLY A 339 8.39 -16.11 27.97
N SER A 340 9.07 -17.23 27.73
CA SER A 340 9.66 -18.03 28.81
C SER A 340 10.85 -17.34 29.50
N GLN A 341 11.67 -16.61 28.76
CA GLN A 341 12.86 -15.93 29.32
C GLN A 341 12.50 -14.69 30.14
N LEU A 342 11.45 -13.96 29.74
CA LEU A 342 11.03 -12.72 30.40
C LEU A 342 9.82 -12.92 31.34
N ASN A 343 9.31 -14.16 31.46
CA ASN A 343 8.10 -14.50 32.20
C ASN A 343 6.89 -13.67 31.77
N LEU A 344 6.69 -13.55 30.46
CA LEU A 344 5.64 -12.75 29.83
C LEU A 344 4.58 -13.65 29.17
N GLY A 345 3.34 -13.18 29.14
CA GLY A 345 2.30 -13.78 28.30
C GLY A 345 2.55 -13.58 26.79
N TYR A 346 1.72 -14.20 25.96
CA TYR A 346 1.83 -14.12 24.50
C TYR A 346 1.78 -12.67 23.97
N LEU A 347 0.78 -11.88 24.38
CA LEU A 347 0.58 -10.51 23.87
C LEU A 347 1.76 -9.56 24.18
N PRO A 348 2.29 -9.47 25.43
CA PRO A 348 3.49 -8.69 25.70
C PRO A 348 4.72 -9.18 24.91
N SER A 349 4.90 -10.50 24.79
CA SER A 349 6.00 -11.08 24.01
C SER A 349 5.90 -10.72 22.53
N PHE A 350 4.71 -10.83 21.95
CA PHE A 350 4.40 -10.39 20.59
C PHE A 350 4.72 -8.91 20.39
N THR A 351 4.30 -8.07 21.34
CA THR A 351 4.51 -6.61 21.28
C THR A 351 5.99 -6.25 21.28
N LEU A 352 6.79 -6.87 22.15
CA LEU A 352 8.24 -6.67 22.21
C LEU A 352 8.93 -7.12 20.91
N ALA A 353 8.58 -8.30 20.41
CA ALA A 353 9.16 -8.85 19.20
C ALA A 353 8.78 -8.03 17.94
N MET A 354 7.53 -7.57 17.85
CA MET A 354 7.09 -6.66 16.79
C MET A 354 7.83 -5.31 16.86
N ALA A 355 7.99 -4.74 18.06
CA ALA A 355 8.78 -3.51 18.24
C ALA A 355 10.23 -3.69 17.78
N ALA A 356 10.86 -4.82 18.12
CA ALA A 356 12.20 -5.15 17.66
C ALA A 356 12.28 -5.23 16.12
N ILE A 357 11.30 -5.86 15.47
CA ILE A 357 11.27 -6.00 14.00
C ILE A 357 11.01 -4.67 13.29
N ILE A 358 10.36 -3.70 13.93
CA ILE A 358 10.23 -2.35 13.36
C ILE A 358 11.52 -1.55 13.56
N ILE A 359 12.13 -1.64 14.74
CA ILE A 359 13.30 -0.83 15.13
C ILE A 359 14.58 -1.33 14.47
N ILE A 360 14.83 -2.63 14.44
CA ILE A 360 16.10 -3.22 13.95
C ILE A 360 16.39 -2.84 12.49
N PRO A 361 15.47 -3.01 11.51
CA PRO A 361 15.72 -2.57 10.14
C PRO A 361 15.95 -1.06 10.03
N GLY A 362 15.28 -0.26 10.87
CA GLY A 362 15.52 1.18 10.97
C GLY A 362 16.94 1.51 11.44
N LEU A 363 17.45 0.80 12.45
CA LEU A 363 18.82 0.93 12.94
C LEU A 363 19.85 0.46 11.91
N ILE A 364 19.60 -0.66 11.24
CA ILE A 364 20.44 -1.17 10.15
C ILE A 364 20.51 -0.15 9.02
N TYR A 365 19.36 0.40 8.61
CA TYR A 365 19.30 1.41 7.56
C TYR A 365 19.96 2.74 7.97
N PHE A 366 19.85 3.13 9.25
CA PHE A 366 20.57 4.27 9.80
C PHE A 366 22.09 4.05 9.76
N LEU A 367 22.58 2.90 10.22
CA LEU A 367 24.00 2.51 10.13
C LEU A 367 24.48 2.54 8.68
N PHE A 368 23.68 2.00 7.78
CA PHE A 368 23.97 1.98 6.36
C PHE A 368 24.05 3.41 5.75
N SER A 369 23.12 4.29 6.13
CA SER A 369 23.16 5.72 5.74
C SER A 369 24.40 6.43 6.29
N TRP A 370 24.83 6.08 7.50
CA TRP A 370 26.04 6.59 8.13
C TRP A 370 27.31 6.13 7.40
N ILE A 371 27.38 4.85 7.00
CA ILE A 371 28.46 4.30 6.17
C ILE A 371 28.53 5.01 4.82
N ILE A 372 27.39 5.21 4.14
CA ILE A 372 27.34 5.99 2.89
C ILE A 372 27.92 7.37 3.14
N LYS A 373 27.47 8.10 4.16
CA LYS A 373 27.99 9.43 4.49
C LYS A 373 29.51 9.41 4.67
N GLY A 374 30.04 8.48 5.45
CA GLY A 374 31.49 8.33 5.68
C GLY A 374 32.28 8.04 4.40
N SER A 375 31.73 7.22 3.49
CA SER A 375 32.38 6.85 2.23
C SER A 375 32.51 8.00 1.21
N LEU A 376 31.68 9.05 1.36
CA LEU A 376 31.60 10.19 0.46
C LEU A 376 32.67 11.25 0.71
N ARG A 377 33.28 11.27 1.91
CA ARG A 377 34.28 12.27 2.33
C ARG A 377 33.88 13.72 2.03
N GLN A 378 32.60 14.04 2.22
CA GLN A 378 32.03 15.37 2.01
C GLN A 378 31.28 15.79 3.27
N GLU A 379 31.84 16.78 3.98
CA GLU A 379 31.33 17.18 5.29
C GLU A 379 29.99 17.91 5.21
N ASP A 380 29.75 18.64 4.12
CA ASP A 380 28.59 19.54 3.96
C ASP A 380 27.23 18.84 3.84
N ILE A 381 27.19 17.53 3.60
CA ILE A 381 25.92 16.81 3.40
C ILE A 381 25.42 16.26 4.75
N PRO A 382 24.27 16.73 5.26
CA PRO A 382 23.73 16.23 6.51
C PRO A 382 23.27 14.77 6.37
N LEU A 383 23.51 13.95 7.41
CA LEU A 383 23.11 12.53 7.43
C LEU A 383 21.62 12.34 7.18
N LYS A 384 20.80 13.26 7.70
CA LYS A 384 19.35 13.27 7.48
C LYS A 384 18.98 13.31 5.99
N LYS A 385 19.72 14.04 5.16
CA LYS A 385 19.45 14.11 3.71
C LYS A 385 19.77 12.80 3.02
N VAL A 386 20.90 12.18 3.37
CA VAL A 386 21.29 10.83 2.90
C VAL A 386 20.23 9.81 3.28
N PHE A 387 19.83 9.80 4.55
CA PHE A 387 18.82 8.90 5.08
C PHE A 387 17.50 9.02 4.30
N ILE A 388 16.94 10.23 4.17
CA ILE A 388 15.63 10.41 3.53
C ILE A 388 15.69 10.08 2.04
N ASN A 389 16.73 10.55 1.32
CA ASN A 389 16.83 10.33 -0.12
C ASN A 389 16.91 8.84 -0.47
N PHE A 390 17.73 8.05 0.23
CA PHE A 390 17.94 6.64 -0.13
C PHE A 390 16.85 5.68 0.38
N THR A 391 15.76 6.20 0.95
CA THR A 391 14.67 5.32 1.42
C THR A 391 13.66 5.01 0.32
N TYR A 392 13.43 5.92 -0.63
CA TYR A 392 12.48 5.73 -1.72
C TYR A 392 12.78 4.53 -2.66
N PRO A 393 14.04 4.15 -2.93
CA PRO A 393 14.38 2.92 -3.64
C PRO A 393 13.89 1.64 -2.96
N ILE A 394 13.58 1.68 -1.65
CA ILE A 394 13.03 0.53 -0.91
C ILE A 394 11.57 0.26 -1.31
N LEU A 395 10.83 1.29 -1.77
CA LEU A 395 9.40 1.19 -2.01
C LEU A 395 9.01 0.12 -3.04
N PRO A 396 9.65 0.01 -4.22
CA PRO A 396 9.37 -1.08 -5.15
C PRO A 396 9.63 -2.45 -4.52
N LEU A 397 10.74 -2.63 -3.80
CA LEU A 397 11.06 -3.90 -3.17
C LEU A 397 9.98 -4.30 -2.14
N ALA A 398 9.57 -3.36 -1.28
CA ALA A 398 8.49 -3.59 -0.32
C ALA A 398 7.15 -3.90 -1.00
N LEU A 399 6.79 -3.16 -2.05
CA LEU A 399 5.55 -3.36 -2.82
C LEU A 399 5.50 -4.75 -3.46
N PHE A 400 6.58 -5.16 -4.13
CA PHE A 400 6.61 -6.43 -4.84
C PHE A 400 6.71 -7.63 -3.91
N TYR A 401 7.38 -7.49 -2.76
CA TYR A 401 7.30 -8.50 -1.71
C TYR A 401 5.89 -8.59 -1.13
N HIS A 402 5.20 -7.45 -0.94
CA HIS A 402 3.81 -7.45 -0.50
C HIS A 402 2.89 -8.16 -1.50
N LEU A 403 3.08 -7.93 -2.81
CA LEU A 403 2.38 -8.65 -3.88
C LEU A 403 2.71 -10.14 -3.89
N ALA A 404 4.00 -10.51 -3.79
CA ALA A 404 4.43 -11.90 -3.78
C ALA A 404 3.80 -12.66 -2.61
N HIS A 405 3.88 -12.10 -1.40
CA HIS A 405 3.29 -12.69 -0.21
C HIS A 405 1.77 -12.90 -0.35
N ASN A 406 1.03 -11.89 -0.80
CA ASN A 406 -0.42 -11.97 -0.91
C ASN A 406 -0.91 -12.76 -2.14
N SER A 407 -0.05 -13.01 -3.14
CA SER A 407 -0.44 -13.80 -4.32
C SER A 407 -0.91 -15.20 -3.96
N GLN A 408 -0.31 -15.83 -2.94
CA GLN A 408 -0.73 -17.15 -2.47
C GLN A 408 -2.11 -17.10 -1.82
N HIS A 409 -2.36 -16.15 -0.92
CA HIS A 409 -3.66 -15.96 -0.27
C HIS A 409 -4.77 -15.74 -1.31
N LEU A 410 -4.54 -14.87 -2.29
CA LEU A 410 -5.53 -14.60 -3.33
C LEU A 410 -5.77 -15.82 -4.24
N LEU A 411 -4.72 -16.50 -4.68
CA LEU A 411 -4.81 -17.58 -5.67
C LEU A 411 -5.17 -18.94 -5.07
N GLN A 412 -5.09 -19.11 -3.75
CA GLN A 412 -5.48 -20.35 -3.07
C GLN A 412 -6.74 -20.20 -2.19
N GLU A 413 -6.94 -19.04 -1.58
CA GLU A 413 -8.07 -18.81 -0.67
C GLU A 413 -9.16 -17.93 -1.31
N GLY A 414 -8.88 -17.21 -2.39
CA GLY A 414 -9.82 -16.28 -3.01
C GLY A 414 -11.11 -16.94 -3.55
N GLN A 415 -11.03 -18.22 -3.94
CA GLN A 415 -12.16 -19.01 -4.42
C GLN A 415 -13.16 -19.34 -3.31
N LYS A 416 -12.74 -19.29 -2.04
CA LYS A 416 -13.64 -19.44 -0.89
C LYS A 416 -14.75 -18.38 -0.90
N LEU A 417 -14.54 -17.25 -1.60
CA LEU A 417 -15.58 -16.25 -1.78
C LEU A 417 -16.82 -16.81 -2.52
N ILE A 418 -16.67 -17.79 -3.42
CA ILE A 418 -17.76 -18.21 -4.30
C ILE A 418 -18.88 -18.95 -3.53
N PRO A 419 -18.61 -19.95 -2.67
CA PRO A 419 -19.65 -20.50 -1.79
C PRO A 419 -20.18 -19.44 -0.80
N LEU A 420 -19.33 -18.51 -0.34
CA LEU A 420 -19.73 -17.46 0.61
C LEU A 420 -20.64 -16.38 0.00
N ILE A 421 -20.66 -16.21 -1.32
CA ILE A 421 -21.68 -15.32 -1.93
C ILE A 421 -23.06 -16.01 -1.89
N SER A 422 -23.11 -17.34 -1.94
CA SER A 422 -24.36 -18.11 -1.80
C SER A 422 -24.87 -18.14 -0.36
N ASP A 423 -23.96 -18.23 0.61
CA ASP A 423 -24.25 -18.19 2.05
C ASP A 423 -23.35 -17.19 2.81
N PRO A 424 -23.57 -15.87 2.67
CA PRO A 424 -22.70 -14.85 3.26
C PRO A 424 -22.68 -14.84 4.79
N PHE A 425 -23.76 -15.33 5.40
CA PHE A 425 -23.96 -15.31 6.85
C PHE A 425 -23.71 -16.66 7.51
N GLY A 426 -23.56 -17.74 6.75
CA GLY A 426 -23.48 -19.09 7.30
C GLY A 426 -24.84 -19.58 7.84
N TRP A 427 -25.94 -19.12 7.26
CA TRP A 427 -27.31 -19.47 7.65
C TRP A 427 -27.88 -20.64 6.84
N GLN A 428 -27.01 -21.38 6.14
CA GLN A 428 -27.38 -22.49 5.26
C GLN A 428 -28.21 -22.03 4.06
N TRP A 429 -28.00 -20.79 3.61
CA TRP A 429 -28.58 -20.30 2.37
C TRP A 429 -27.89 -20.91 1.15
N ASP A 430 -28.58 -20.87 0.02
CA ASP A 430 -27.97 -21.21 -1.26
C ASP A 430 -28.51 -20.30 -2.38
N LEU A 431 -28.23 -19.00 -2.25
CA LEU A 431 -28.76 -17.97 -3.14
C LEU A 431 -28.39 -18.17 -4.62
N LEU A 432 -27.23 -18.78 -4.89
CA LEU A 432 -26.68 -18.97 -6.24
C LEU A 432 -26.49 -20.44 -6.62
N GLY A 433 -26.87 -21.40 -5.77
CA GLY A 433 -26.62 -22.82 -6.02
C GLY A 433 -25.16 -23.27 -5.77
N THR A 434 -24.33 -22.41 -5.17
CA THR A 434 -22.88 -22.66 -4.99
C THR A 434 -22.47 -22.92 -3.53
N ALA A 435 -23.39 -22.97 -2.57
CA ALA A 435 -23.05 -23.09 -1.15
C ALA A 435 -22.30 -24.40 -0.81
N ALA A 436 -22.63 -25.50 -1.51
CA ALA A 436 -21.97 -26.80 -1.33
C ALA A 436 -20.69 -26.96 -2.18
N TRP A 437 -20.32 -25.94 -2.96
CA TRP A 437 -19.16 -26.05 -3.83
C TRP A 437 -17.86 -26.03 -3.03
N SER A 438 -17.02 -27.06 -3.22
CA SER A 438 -15.68 -27.15 -2.65
C SER A 438 -14.66 -26.51 -3.60
N PRO A 439 -14.17 -25.29 -3.31
CA PRO A 439 -13.24 -24.62 -4.18
C PRO A 439 -11.89 -25.35 -4.25
N LYS A 440 -11.39 -25.54 -5.47
CA LYS A 440 -10.01 -25.98 -5.71
C LYS A 440 -9.10 -24.75 -5.91
N PRO A 441 -7.80 -24.83 -5.58
CA PRO A 441 -6.84 -23.79 -5.93
C PRO A 441 -6.91 -23.45 -7.44
N LEU A 442 -6.82 -22.16 -7.79
CA LEU A 442 -6.91 -21.67 -9.17
C LEU A 442 -5.74 -22.19 -10.02
N ILE A 443 -4.57 -22.27 -9.38
CA ILE A 443 -3.31 -22.70 -9.97
C ILE A 443 -2.51 -23.53 -8.96
N SER A 444 -1.54 -24.31 -9.45
CA SER A 444 -0.66 -25.10 -8.59
C SER A 444 0.29 -24.23 -7.77
N LEU A 445 0.77 -24.75 -6.63
CA LEU A 445 1.82 -24.11 -5.82
C LEU A 445 3.06 -23.78 -6.64
N SER A 446 3.45 -24.66 -7.57
CA SER A 446 4.61 -24.45 -8.43
C SER A 446 4.51 -23.15 -9.24
N VAL A 447 3.34 -22.89 -9.85
CA VAL A 447 3.11 -21.66 -10.62
C VAL A 447 3.12 -20.43 -9.70
N ILE A 448 2.55 -20.54 -8.48
CA ILE A 448 2.59 -19.46 -7.48
C ILE A 448 4.04 -19.11 -7.13
N TRP A 449 4.90 -20.10 -6.89
CA TRP A 449 6.31 -19.86 -6.56
C TRP A 449 7.05 -19.14 -7.70
N TYR A 450 6.80 -19.49 -8.96
CA TYR A 450 7.36 -18.76 -10.10
C TYR A 450 6.87 -17.32 -10.17
N ILE A 451 5.58 -17.07 -9.92
CA ILE A 451 5.01 -15.72 -9.85
C ILE A 451 5.67 -14.93 -8.72
N GLN A 452 5.81 -15.51 -7.53
CA GLN A 452 6.45 -14.87 -6.37
C GLN A 452 7.91 -14.52 -6.66
N SER A 453 8.67 -15.46 -7.22
CA SER A 453 10.06 -15.26 -7.66
C SER A 453 10.16 -14.10 -8.67
N LEU A 454 9.34 -14.13 -9.72
CA LEU A 454 9.32 -13.11 -10.77
C LEU A 454 9.00 -11.72 -10.20
N LEU A 455 7.99 -11.63 -9.33
CA LEU A 455 7.63 -10.37 -8.67
C LEU A 455 8.80 -9.81 -7.87
N LEU A 456 9.52 -10.63 -7.10
CA LEU A 456 10.68 -10.19 -6.32
C LEU A 456 11.84 -9.71 -7.19
N VAL A 457 12.12 -10.41 -8.30
CA VAL A 457 13.14 -10.00 -9.27
C VAL A 457 12.78 -8.65 -9.91
N ILE A 458 11.52 -8.46 -10.31
CA ILE A 458 11.03 -7.18 -10.86
C ILE A 458 11.13 -6.06 -9.82
N GLY A 459 10.69 -6.32 -8.58
CA GLY A 459 10.76 -5.38 -7.48
C GLY A 459 12.19 -4.91 -7.20
N TYR A 460 13.14 -5.86 -7.16
CA TYR A 460 14.55 -5.56 -7.02
C TYR A 460 15.08 -4.73 -8.20
N GLY A 461 14.73 -5.09 -9.44
CA GLY A 461 15.17 -4.36 -10.62
C GLY A 461 14.77 -2.89 -10.60
N TYR A 462 13.51 -2.58 -10.26
CA TYR A 462 13.06 -1.20 -10.09
C TYR A 462 13.74 -0.49 -8.91
N ALA A 463 13.89 -1.17 -7.77
CA ALA A 463 14.57 -0.63 -6.60
C ALA A 463 16.03 -0.24 -6.93
N ALA A 464 16.77 -1.13 -7.57
CA ALA A 464 18.14 -0.92 -8.02
C ALA A 464 18.24 0.20 -9.07
N TYR A 465 17.32 0.25 -10.03
CA TYR A 465 17.30 1.33 -11.04
C TYR A 465 17.07 2.71 -10.41
N ILE A 466 16.09 2.83 -9.52
CA ILE A 466 15.77 4.09 -8.81
C ILE A 466 16.92 4.48 -7.89
N ALA A 467 17.56 3.51 -7.21
CA ALA A 467 18.77 3.74 -6.43
C ALA A 467 19.87 4.43 -7.26
N GLY A 468 20.09 3.98 -8.50
CA GLY A 468 21.05 4.62 -9.40
C GLY A 468 20.70 6.07 -9.72
N ILE A 469 19.45 6.33 -10.10
CA ILE A 469 18.99 7.69 -10.41
C ILE A 469 19.16 8.61 -9.19
N MET A 470 18.76 8.15 -8.00
CA MET A 470 18.86 8.97 -6.78
C MET A 470 20.30 9.22 -6.36
N SER A 471 21.21 8.25 -6.59
CA SER A 471 22.65 8.44 -6.40
C SER A 471 23.22 9.52 -7.32
N GLN A 472 22.82 9.55 -8.60
CA GLN A 472 23.24 10.60 -9.54
C GLN A 472 22.64 11.97 -9.21
N GLN A 473 21.37 12.02 -8.81
CA GLN A 473 20.72 13.27 -8.41
C GLN A 473 21.28 13.84 -7.09
N SER A 474 21.78 12.97 -6.20
CA SER A 474 22.32 13.39 -4.91
C SER A 474 23.77 13.86 -4.98
N PHE A 475 24.55 13.42 -5.98
CA PHE A 475 25.98 13.73 -6.09
C PHE A 475 26.39 14.11 -7.51
N ALA A 476 26.98 15.29 -7.68
CA ALA A 476 27.53 15.74 -8.96
C ALA A 476 28.79 14.96 -9.38
N ASP A 477 29.59 14.50 -8.42
CA ASP A 477 30.78 13.68 -8.69
C ASP A 477 30.41 12.23 -9.00
N GLN A 478 30.82 11.74 -10.17
CA GLN A 478 30.49 10.39 -10.64
C GLN A 478 31.05 9.29 -9.72
N ARG A 479 32.24 9.47 -9.13
CA ARG A 479 32.84 8.46 -8.23
C ARG A 479 32.04 8.33 -6.94
N ARG A 480 31.60 9.44 -6.36
CA ARG A 480 30.71 9.47 -5.18
C ARG A 480 29.35 8.86 -5.49
N ALA A 481 28.74 9.25 -6.62
CA ALA A 481 27.47 8.66 -7.07
C ALA A 481 27.59 7.13 -7.20
N PHE A 482 28.64 6.65 -7.87
CA PHE A 482 28.92 5.22 -8.02
C PHE A 482 29.12 4.49 -6.70
N ARG A 483 29.93 5.02 -5.77
CA ARG A 483 30.14 4.42 -4.44
C ARG A 483 28.84 4.32 -3.65
N SER A 484 28.05 5.40 -3.62
CA SER A 484 26.75 5.40 -2.94
C SER A 484 25.78 4.38 -3.56
N HIS A 485 25.81 4.24 -4.89
CA HIS A 485 24.97 3.29 -5.61
C HIS A 485 25.35 1.84 -5.30
N ILE A 486 26.65 1.48 -5.30
CA ILE A 486 27.12 0.14 -4.92
C ILE A 486 26.67 -0.22 -3.51
N LEU A 487 26.90 0.68 -2.55
CA LEU A 487 26.48 0.45 -1.17
C LEU A 487 24.96 0.18 -1.15
N LEU A 488 24.18 0.99 -1.86
CA LEU A 488 22.73 0.87 -1.85
C LEU A 488 22.25 -0.42 -2.52
N LEU A 489 22.94 -0.88 -3.57
CA LEU A 489 22.70 -2.19 -4.18
C LEU A 489 22.97 -3.33 -3.21
N ILE A 490 24.02 -3.25 -2.38
CA ILE A 490 24.31 -4.25 -1.35
C ILE A 490 23.16 -4.30 -0.34
N PHE A 491 22.70 -3.14 0.16
CA PHE A 491 21.57 -3.08 1.09
C PHE A 491 20.30 -3.67 0.47
N LEU A 492 19.94 -3.26 -0.75
CA LEU A 492 18.77 -3.77 -1.46
C LEU A 492 18.88 -5.27 -1.74
N PHE A 493 20.09 -5.77 -2.04
CA PHE A 493 20.33 -7.19 -2.25
C PHE A 493 20.10 -7.98 -0.96
N LEU A 494 20.58 -7.48 0.18
CA LEU A 494 20.30 -8.10 1.48
C LEU A 494 18.81 -8.12 1.80
N CYS A 495 18.09 -7.03 1.55
CA CYS A 495 16.63 -7.00 1.73
C CYS A 495 15.92 -7.99 0.80
N ALA A 496 16.35 -8.11 -0.45
CA ALA A 496 15.78 -9.05 -1.41
C ALA A 496 16.11 -10.51 -1.06
N PHE A 497 17.32 -10.77 -0.55
CA PHE A 497 17.71 -12.07 -0.01
C PHE A 497 16.81 -12.49 1.15
N VAL A 498 16.60 -11.61 2.14
CA VAL A 498 15.69 -11.89 3.27
C VAL A 498 14.26 -12.13 2.77
N SER A 499 13.80 -11.35 1.80
CA SER A 499 12.48 -11.51 1.17
C SER A 499 12.32 -12.87 0.49
N LEU A 500 13.30 -13.30 -0.30
CA LEU A 500 13.31 -14.62 -0.94
C LEU A 500 13.44 -15.75 0.09
N TRP A 501 14.25 -15.55 1.12
CA TRP A 501 14.45 -16.53 2.19
C TRP A 501 13.15 -16.78 2.96
N LEU A 502 12.35 -15.73 3.22
CA LEU A 502 11.03 -15.87 3.83
C LEU A 502 10.06 -16.64 2.93
N MET A 503 10.06 -16.39 1.62
CA MET A 503 9.22 -17.14 0.66
C MET A 503 9.62 -18.61 0.50
N ARG A 504 10.88 -18.95 0.84
CA ARG A 504 11.38 -20.32 0.88
C ARG A 504 10.92 -21.08 2.13
N GLN A 505 10.55 -20.39 3.21
CA GLN A 505 10.12 -21.06 4.43
C GLN A 505 8.73 -21.69 4.29
N PRO A 506 8.47 -22.81 5.01
CA PRO A 506 7.12 -23.35 5.09
C PRO A 506 6.18 -22.34 5.75
N MET A 507 4.94 -22.27 5.26
CA MET A 507 3.93 -21.33 5.71
C MET A 507 2.81 -22.03 6.48
N GLU A 508 2.54 -21.56 7.69
CA GLU A 508 1.35 -21.87 8.47
C GLU A 508 0.21 -20.94 8.00
N MET A 509 -0.87 -21.52 7.45
CA MET A 509 -1.98 -20.74 6.88
C MET A 509 -2.89 -20.16 7.96
N ARG A 510 -3.34 -18.91 7.76
CA ARG A 510 -4.28 -18.20 8.65
C ARG A 510 -5.64 -18.87 8.81
N THR A 511 -6.02 -19.77 7.90
CA THR A 511 -7.35 -20.41 7.89
C THR A 511 -7.30 -21.93 8.08
N ALA A 512 -6.15 -22.47 8.51
CA ALA A 512 -5.96 -23.91 8.73
C ALA A 512 -6.46 -24.40 10.11
N MET A 513 -7.23 -23.60 10.85
CA MET A 513 -7.95 -24.04 12.06
C MET A 513 -9.45 -24.01 11.86
#